data_AF-A0A8T3QEE6-F1
#
_entry.id   AF-A0A8T3QEE6-F1
#
_cell.length_a   1.000
_cell.length_b   1.000
_cell.length_c   1.000
_cell.angle_alpha   90.00
_cell.angle_beta   90.00
_cell.angle_gamma   90.00
#
_symmetry.space_group_name_H-M   'P 1'
#
loop_
_entity.id
_entity.type
_entity.pdbx_description
1 polymer ?
#
loop_
_entity_poly.entity_id
_entity_poly.type
_entity_poly.pdbx_seq_one_letter_code
_entity_poly.pdbx_strand_id
1 'polypeptide(L)'
;MKAERPWLGTAAALGLGLGVLIGASLLGWNEGLVDLLVRPPAIVRAALVGGSVTLAVVLLSRSVGRLAEAGTEDVPGLVRGVRLAFLAVAALAAAAGWVLAHPLPLIVAAVIGAIDVIETSFLLLIVDARQPRQR
;
A
#
# COMPACT_ATOMS: atom_id res chain seq x y z
N MET A 1 1.24 31.43 10.39
CA MET A 1 0.60 30.26 11.04
C MET A 1 -0.23 29.50 10.01
N LYS A 2 0.21 28.31 9.58
CA LYS A 2 -0.63 27.32 8.88
C LYS A 2 0.07 25.96 8.92
N ALA A 3 -0.10 25.25 10.03
CA ALA A 3 0.45 23.92 10.28
C ALA A 3 -0.68 22.89 10.49
N GLU A 4 -1.71 22.94 9.65
CA GLU A 4 -2.88 22.04 9.75
C GLU A 4 -2.83 20.84 8.78
N ARG A 5 -1.74 20.67 8.02
CA ARG A 5 -1.67 19.67 6.93
C ARG A 5 -1.27 18.23 7.28
N PRO A 6 -0.55 17.88 8.36
CA PRO A 6 -0.06 16.50 8.52
C PRO A 6 -1.17 15.50 8.86
N TRP A 7 -2.19 15.93 9.61
CA TRP A 7 -3.28 15.04 10.06
C TRP A 7 -4.20 14.59 8.91
N LEU A 8 -4.43 15.46 7.92
CA LEU A 8 -5.24 15.13 6.74
C LEU A 8 -4.61 14.02 5.90
N GLY A 9 -3.29 14.00 5.78
CA GLY A 9 -2.56 12.95 5.06
C GLY A 9 -2.68 11.58 5.75
N THR A 10 -2.54 11.56 7.08
CA THR A 10 -2.69 10.34 7.89
C THR A 10 -4.13 9.85 7.89
N ALA A 11 -5.11 10.74 8.07
CA ALA A 11 -6.53 10.39 8.03
C ALA A 11 -6.95 9.85 6.65
N ALA A 12 -6.46 10.45 5.56
CA ALA A 12 -6.69 9.95 4.21
C ALA A 12 -6.07 8.57 3.98
N ALA A 13 -4.85 8.34 4.47
CA ALA A 13 -4.20 7.03 4.37
C ALA A 13 -4.95 5.95 5.15
N LEU A 14 -5.36 6.24 6.39
CA LEU A 14 -6.17 5.34 7.21
C LEU A 14 -7.53 5.07 6.56
N GLY A 15 -8.22 6.10 6.08
CA GLY A 15 -9.48 5.97 5.37
C GLY A 15 -9.38 5.13 4.10
N LEU A 16 -8.30 5.30 3.33
CA LEU A 16 -8.02 4.47 2.15
C LEU A 16 -7.77 3.01 2.53
N GLY A 17 -6.94 2.75 3.55
CA GLY A 17 -6.67 1.38 4.03
C GLY A 17 -7.94 0.69 4.51
N LEU A 18 -8.76 1.39 5.31
CA LEU A 18 -10.04 0.87 5.80
C LEU A 18 -11.03 0.65 4.65
N GLY A 19 -11.09 1.58 3.69
CA GLY A 19 -11.97 1.51 2.52
C GLY A 19 -11.62 0.33 1.61
N VAL A 20 -10.33 0.04 1.41
CA VAL A 20 -9.88 -1.15 0.68
C VAL A 20 -10.32 -2.43 1.40
N LEU A 21 -10.19 -2.47 2.73
CA LEU A 21 -10.57 -3.63 3.54
C LEU A 21 -12.08 -3.90 3.45
N ILE A 22 -12.89 -2.86 3.66
CA ILE A 22 -14.35 -2.94 3.56
C ILE A 22 -14.78 -3.31 2.13
N GLY A 23 -14.18 -2.67 1.12
CA GLY A 23 -14.47 -2.97 -0.29
C GLY A 23 -14.15 -4.41 -0.66
N ALA A 24 -13.02 -4.95 -0.18
CA ALA A 24 -12.65 -6.35 -0.38
C ALA A 24 -13.64 -7.30 0.31
N SER A 25 -14.11 -6.98 1.52
CA SER A 25 -15.14 -7.77 2.21
C SER A 25 -16.48 -7.77 1.48
N LEU A 26 -16.90 -6.63 0.94
CA LEU A 26 -18.15 -6.50 0.18
C LEU A 26 -18.08 -7.20 -1.19
N LEU A 27 -16.93 -7.13 -1.87
CA LEU A 27 -16.69 -7.84 -3.14
C LEU A 27 -16.80 -9.37 -2.97
N GLY A 28 -16.44 -9.91 -1.81
CA GLY A 28 -16.58 -11.34 -1.50
C GLY A 28 -18.03 -11.85 -1.48
N TRP A 29 -19.04 -10.98 -1.41
CA TRP A 29 -20.46 -11.39 -1.43
C TRP A 29 -21.05 -11.58 -2.83
N ASN A 30 -20.32 -11.25 -3.90
CA ASN A 30 -20.81 -11.40 -5.28
C ASN A 30 -19.80 -12.15 -6.14
N GLU A 31 -20.08 -13.43 -6.40
CA GLU A 31 -19.23 -14.31 -7.20
C GLU A 31 -18.98 -13.78 -8.62
N GLY A 32 -19.96 -13.11 -9.23
CA GLY A 32 -19.81 -12.52 -10.56
C GLY A 32 -18.86 -11.33 -10.60
N LEU A 33 -18.82 -10.52 -9.54
CA LEU A 33 -17.84 -9.43 -9.40
C LEU A 33 -16.44 -9.96 -9.14
N VAL A 34 -16.32 -11.03 -8.36
CA VAL A 34 -15.04 -11.72 -8.13
C VAL A 34 -14.50 -12.29 -9.43
N ASP A 35 -15.33 -12.96 -10.23
CA ASP A 35 -14.89 -13.54 -11.50
C ASP A 35 -14.45 -12.46 -12.50
N LEU A 36 -15.18 -11.34 -12.59
CA LEU A 36 -14.80 -10.20 -13.42
C LEU A 36 -13.46 -9.57 -12.99
N LEU A 37 -13.21 -9.48 -11.68
CA LEU A 37 -11.98 -8.92 -11.12
C LEU A 37 -10.78 -9.84 -11.34
N VAL A 38 -10.98 -11.15 -11.20
CA VAL A 38 -9.95 -12.18 -11.35
C VAL A 38 -9.63 -12.45 -12.82
N ARG A 39 -10.65 -12.40 -13.69
CA ARG A 39 -10.56 -12.71 -15.12
C ARG A 39 -11.01 -11.54 -16.00
N PRO A 40 -10.33 -10.38 -15.94
CA PRO A 40 -10.65 -9.27 -16.80
C PRO A 40 -10.31 -9.57 -18.27
N PRO A 41 -10.90 -8.83 -19.24
CA PRO A 41 -10.56 -8.93 -20.66
C PRO A 41 -9.04 -8.81 -20.90
N ALA A 42 -8.53 -9.50 -21.93
CA ALA A 42 -7.08 -9.66 -22.13
C ALA A 42 -6.28 -8.35 -22.15
N ILE A 43 -6.81 -7.30 -22.79
CA ILE A 43 -6.17 -5.97 -22.85
C ILE A 43 -6.11 -5.34 -21.47
N VAL A 44 -7.22 -5.39 -20.72
CA VAL A 44 -7.31 -4.87 -19.35
C VAL A 44 -6.36 -5.63 -18.43
N ARG A 45 -6.30 -6.96 -18.56
CA ARG A 45 -5.38 -7.80 -17.80
C ARG A 45 -3.92 -7.43 -18.07
N ALA A 46 -3.54 -7.25 -19.33
CA ALA A 46 -2.19 -6.84 -19.70
C ALA A 46 -1.83 -5.47 -19.12
N ALA A 47 -2.77 -4.52 -19.16
CA ALA A 47 -2.59 -3.20 -18.56
C ALA A 47 -2.46 -3.26 -17.02
N LEU A 48 -3.27 -4.07 -16.34
CA LEU A 48 -3.21 -4.26 -14.88
C LEU A 48 -1.90 -4.91 -14.47
N VAL A 49 -1.50 -5.99 -15.13
CA VAL A 49 -0.22 -6.68 -14.86
C VAL A 49 0.95 -5.74 -15.13
N GLY A 50 1.02 -5.11 -16.31
CA GLY A 50 2.10 -4.19 -16.67
C GLY A 50 2.16 -2.98 -15.74
N GLY A 51 1.01 -2.40 -15.40
CA GLY A 51 0.89 -1.29 -14.46
C GLY A 51 1.37 -1.66 -13.06
N SER A 52 0.97 -2.82 -12.54
CA SER A 52 1.40 -3.31 -11.23
C SER A 52 2.88 -3.66 -11.16
N VAL A 53 3.43 -4.27 -12.20
CA VAL A 53 4.88 -4.54 -12.28
C VAL A 53 5.66 -3.22 -12.33
N THR A 54 5.23 -2.26 -13.14
CA THR A 54 5.85 -0.93 -13.24
C THR A 54 5.79 -0.21 -11.90
N LEU A 55 4.63 -0.22 -11.25
CA LEU A 55 4.43 0.36 -9.93
C LEU A 55 5.36 -0.28 -8.89
N ALA A 56 5.45 -1.62 -8.88
CA ALA A 56 6.34 -2.34 -7.96
C ALA A 56 7.80 -1.92 -8.14
N VAL A 57 8.29 -1.85 -9.38
CA VAL A 57 9.66 -1.41 -9.67
C VAL A 57 9.89 0.01 -9.17
N VAL A 58 8.99 0.96 -9.49
CA VAL A 58 9.10 2.36 -9.05
C VAL A 58 9.10 2.48 -7.53
N LEU A 59 8.19 1.78 -6.85
CA LEU A 59 8.09 1.79 -5.38
C LEU A 59 9.34 1.18 -4.74
N LEU A 60 9.84 0.06 -5.27
CA LEU A 60 11.05 -0.59 -4.78
C LEU A 60 12.29 0.29 -4.98
N SER A 61 12.45 0.91 -6.15
CA SER A 61 13.56 1.86 -6.38
C SER A 61 13.52 3.04 -5.41
N ARG A 62 12.34 3.60 -5.14
CA ARG A 62 12.16 4.67 -4.16
C ARG A 62 12.42 4.20 -2.73
N SER A 63 12.00 2.98 -2.39
CA SER A 63 12.29 2.34 -1.10
C SER A 63 13.79 2.24 -0.88
N VAL A 64 14.53 1.73 -1.86
CA VAL A 64 15.99 1.57 -1.76
C VAL A 64 16.66 2.94 -1.60
N GLY A 65 16.28 3.94 -2.40
CA GLY A 65 16.81 5.30 -2.26
C GLY A 65 16.55 5.88 -0.86
N ARG A 66 15.33 5.76 -0.37
CA ARG A 66 14.95 6.21 0.99
C ARG A 66 15.74 5.51 2.09
N LEU A 67 15.90 4.19 1.99
CA LEU A 67 16.63 3.41 3.00
C LEU A 67 18.14 3.66 2.95
N ALA A 68 18.68 3.99 1.78
CA ALA A 68 20.09 4.36 1.64
C ALA A 68 20.38 5.75 2.21
N GLU A 69 19.43 6.69 2.08
CA GLU A 69 19.53 8.05 2.64
C GLU A 69 19.23 8.09 4.14
N ALA A 70 18.36 7.22 4.63
CA ALA A 70 17.96 7.19 6.03
C ALA A 70 19.08 6.60 6.90
N GLY A 71 19.67 7.44 7.75
CA GLY A 71 20.54 6.98 8.83
C GLY A 71 19.78 6.26 9.94
N THR A 72 20.49 5.60 10.86
CA THR A 72 19.90 4.84 11.98
C THR A 72 19.08 5.70 12.95
N GLU A 73 19.26 7.02 12.91
CA GLU A 73 18.55 7.99 13.75
C GLU A 73 17.24 8.50 13.09
N ASP A 74 17.08 8.37 11.76
CA ASP A 74 15.87 8.78 11.04
C ASP A 74 14.84 7.65 10.96
N VAL A 75 14.26 7.31 12.12
CA VAL A 75 13.20 6.31 12.23
C VAL A 75 12.01 6.62 11.30
N PRO A 76 11.49 7.85 11.19
CA PRO A 76 10.44 8.17 10.22
C PRO A 76 10.84 7.92 8.75
N GLY A 77 12.09 8.20 8.38
CA GLY A 77 12.64 7.89 7.08
C GLY A 77 12.65 6.39 6.79
N LEU A 78 13.17 5.60 7.72
CA LEU A 78 13.20 4.14 7.65
C LEU A 78 11.80 3.55 7.51
N VAL A 79 10.85 3.97 8.35
CA VAL A 79 9.45 3.52 8.33
C VAL A 79 8.79 3.81 6.98
N ARG A 80 9.02 5.00 6.39
CA ARG A 80 8.50 5.33 5.05
C ARG A 80 9.18 4.54 3.94
N GLY A 81 10.47 4.24 4.07
CA GLY A 81 11.21 3.39 3.14
C GLY A 81 10.61 1.97 3.12
N VAL A 82 10.48 1.35 4.28
CA VAL A 82 9.90 0.01 4.45
C VAL A 82 8.48 -0.07 3.88
N ARG A 83 7.64 0.94 4.15
CA ARG A 83 6.29 1.03 3.56
C ARG A 83 6.29 0.92 2.03
N LEU A 84 7.21 1.60 1.37
CA LEU A 84 7.32 1.53 -0.09
C LEU A 84 7.70 0.13 -0.57
N ALA A 85 8.55 -0.60 0.16
CA ALA A 85 8.87 -2.00 -0.14
C ALA A 85 7.64 -2.91 -0.01
N PHE A 86 6.87 -2.80 1.07
CA PHE A 86 5.66 -3.61 1.25
C PHE A 86 4.59 -3.29 0.19
N LEU A 87 4.40 -2.02 -0.16
CA LEU A 87 3.51 -1.64 -1.27
C LEU A 87 4.01 -2.20 -2.61
N ALA A 88 5.32 -2.29 -2.83
CA ALA A 88 5.87 -2.94 -4.02
C ALA A 88 5.55 -4.45 -4.05
N VAL A 89 5.67 -5.13 -2.90
CA VAL A 89 5.29 -6.54 -2.76
C VAL A 89 3.80 -6.74 -3.00
N ALA A 90 2.95 -5.87 -2.45
CA ALA A 90 1.51 -5.88 -2.71
C ALA A 90 1.20 -5.73 -4.22
N ALA A 91 1.88 -4.80 -4.90
CA ALA A 91 1.72 -4.62 -6.34
C ALA A 91 2.14 -5.86 -7.13
N LEU A 92 3.24 -6.53 -6.76
CA LEU A 92 3.65 -7.79 -7.40
C LEU A 92 2.67 -8.93 -7.13
N ALA A 93 2.15 -9.05 -5.91
CA ALA A 93 1.11 -10.02 -5.58
C ALA A 93 -0.17 -9.79 -6.42
N ALA A 94 -0.53 -8.52 -6.65
CA ALA A 94 -1.65 -8.17 -7.52
C ALA A 94 -1.40 -8.61 -8.96
N ALA A 95 -0.22 -8.29 -9.51
CA ALA A 95 0.20 -8.75 -10.83
C ALA A 95 0.14 -10.28 -10.96
N ALA A 96 0.64 -11.01 -9.96
CA ALA A 96 0.56 -12.47 -9.92
C ALA A 96 -0.88 -12.97 -9.93
N GLY A 97 -1.80 -12.31 -9.22
CA GLY A 97 -3.22 -12.66 -9.20
C GLY A 97 -3.87 -12.62 -10.57
N TRP A 98 -3.59 -11.57 -11.35
CA TRP A 98 -4.10 -11.46 -12.71
C TRP A 98 -3.37 -12.37 -13.71
N VAL A 99 -2.06 -12.56 -13.59
CA VAL A 99 -1.31 -13.50 -14.45
C VAL A 99 -1.81 -14.93 -14.28
N LEU A 100 -2.03 -15.35 -13.03
CA LEU A 100 -2.49 -16.69 -12.68
C LEU A 100 -4.01 -16.85 -12.78
N ALA A 101 -4.75 -15.75 -13.00
CA ALA A 101 -6.21 -15.73 -12.95
C ALA A 101 -6.76 -16.38 -11.66
N HIS A 102 -6.12 -16.05 -10.53
CA HIS A 102 -6.43 -16.64 -9.22
C HIS A 102 -6.76 -15.54 -8.19
N PRO A 103 -7.80 -15.72 -7.35
CA PRO A 103 -8.19 -14.70 -6.38
C PRO A 103 -7.22 -14.55 -5.22
N LEU A 104 -6.58 -15.64 -4.75
CA LEU A 104 -5.73 -15.60 -3.56
C LEU A 104 -4.60 -14.54 -3.63
N PRO A 105 -3.80 -14.42 -4.70
CA PRO A 105 -2.76 -13.39 -4.74
C PRO A 105 -3.32 -11.95 -4.74
N LEU A 106 -4.51 -11.71 -5.31
CA LEU A 106 -5.19 -10.41 -5.24
C LEU A 106 -5.63 -10.09 -3.80
N ILE A 107 -6.15 -11.08 -3.08
CA ILE A 107 -6.51 -10.96 -1.67
C ILE A 107 -5.26 -10.66 -0.84
N VAL A 108 -4.17 -11.40 -1.06
CA VAL A 108 -2.88 -11.17 -0.39
C VAL A 108 -2.38 -9.76 -0.68
N ALA A 109 -2.43 -9.28 -1.92
CA ALA A 109 -2.06 -7.92 -2.28
C ALA A 109 -2.87 -6.87 -1.51
N ALA A 110 -4.20 -7.04 -1.44
CA ALA A 110 -5.08 -6.15 -0.71
C ALA A 110 -4.77 -6.13 0.79
N VAL A 111 -4.56 -7.31 1.38
CA VAL A 111 -4.22 -7.46 2.81
C VAL A 111 -2.87 -6.81 3.12
N ILE A 112 -1.82 -7.09 2.34
CA ILE A 112 -0.50 -6.48 2.52
C ILE A 112 -0.62 -4.96 2.43
N GLY A 113 -1.21 -4.44 1.36
CA GLY A 113 -1.32 -3.01 1.15
C GLY A 113 -2.15 -2.31 2.23
N ALA A 114 -3.26 -2.90 2.64
CA ALA A 114 -4.11 -2.29 3.66
C ALA A 114 -3.45 -2.30 5.05
N ILE A 115 -2.88 -3.43 5.47
CA ILE A 115 -2.21 -3.54 6.77
C ILE A 115 -0.98 -2.64 6.81
N ASP A 116 -0.14 -2.66 5.77
CA ASP A 116 1.05 -1.80 5.69
C ASP A 116 0.70 -0.32 5.83
N VAL A 117 -0.34 0.14 5.12
CA VAL A 117 -0.80 1.53 5.22
C VAL A 117 -1.28 1.86 6.63
N ILE A 118 -2.05 0.97 7.26
CA ILE A 118 -2.58 1.17 8.62
C ILE A 118 -1.43 1.20 9.64
N GLU A 119 -0.58 0.18 9.65
CA GLU A 119 0.53 0.02 10.58
C GLU A 119 1.52 1.17 10.46
N THR A 120 1.97 1.47 9.24
CA THR A 120 2.93 2.55 9.02
C THR A 120 2.35 3.90 9.43
N SER A 121 1.07 4.16 9.14
CA SER A 121 0.41 5.41 9.54
C SER A 121 0.30 5.52 11.06
N PHE A 122 0.01 4.42 11.74
CA PHE A 122 -0.03 4.35 13.20
C PHE A 122 1.35 4.56 13.83
N LEU A 123 2.39 3.89 13.32
CA LEU A 123 3.76 4.06 13.79
C LEU A 123 4.24 5.51 13.61
N LEU A 124 3.98 6.12 12.47
CA LEU A 124 4.34 7.53 12.24
C LEU A 124 3.61 8.47 13.21
N LEU A 125 2.35 8.19 13.56
CA LEU A 125 1.60 8.95 14.56
C LEU A 125 2.22 8.80 15.96
N ILE A 126 2.64 7.59 16.34
CA ILE A 126 3.32 7.36 17.63
C ILE A 126 4.66 8.08 17.69
N VAL A 127 5.46 8.02 16.62
CA VAL A 127 6.77 8.66 16.58
C VAL A 127 6.63 10.17 16.74
N ASP A 128 5.67 10.78 16.05
CA ASP A 128 5.37 12.22 16.17
C ASP A 128 4.92 12.58 17.60
N ALA A 129 4.12 11.73 18.25
CA ALA A 129 3.67 11.94 19.63
C ALA A 129 4.78 11.76 20.68
N ARG A 130 5.83 10.97 20.39
CA ARG A 130 6.95 10.70 21.31
C ARG A 130 8.10 11.68 21.19
N GLN A 131 8.19 12.50 20.14
CA GLN A 131 9.14 13.60 20.11
C GLN A 131 8.62 14.71 21.05
N PRO A 132 9.23 14.92 22.23
CA PRO A 132 8.81 16.02 23.08
C PRO A 132 9.02 17.30 22.28
N ARG A 133 7.98 18.14 22.21
CA ARG A 133 8.09 19.52 21.75
C ARG A 133 9.18 20.19 22.58
N GLN A 134 10.41 20.22 22.06
CA GLN A 134 11.40 21.22 22.45
C GLN A 134 10.87 22.53 21.90
N ARG A 135 10.01 23.17 22.68
CA ARG A 135 9.69 24.59 22.58
C ARG A 135 10.50 25.33 23.62
#